data_AF-A0ABD3N8S1-F1
#
_entry.id   AF-A0ABD3N8S1-F1
#
_cell.length_a   1.000
_cell.length_b   1.000
_cell.length_c   1.000
_cell.angle_alpha   90.00
_cell.angle_beta   90.00
_cell.angle_gamma   90.00
#
_symmetry.space_group_name_H-M   'P 1'
#
loop_
_entity.id
_entity.type
_entity.pdbx_description
1 polymer ?
#
loop_
_entity_poly.entity_id
_entity_poly.type
_entity_poly.pdbx_seq_one_letter_code
_entity_poly.pdbx_strand_id
1 'polypeptide(L)'
;MPSHHRRRPAADMEMEDEDTSPRRSSESQRRSQAISLNSFSTKRGHDRAIAEFKKRKETKFLKNATLLREYSRAMKSEGYDVGRGASRKRDREGASSNDKDLNGNKQQPQTDTEPNERKKRHKSDPLKAAREKAQNLKNTQLEIQNQKQQRQHDEEKKVQNRKKRARKMKERTRKGQPLMKNVIGDLLEKIKSEVGADGDGH
;
A
#
# COMPACT_ATOMS: atom_id res chain seq x y z
N MET A 1 -28.80 -41.20 -35.34
CA MET A 1 -29.02 -39.94 -34.59
C MET A 1 -29.71 -40.29 -33.27
N PRO A 2 -28.98 -40.46 -32.15
CA PRO A 2 -29.58 -40.83 -30.87
C PRO A 2 -30.20 -39.61 -30.18
N SER A 3 -31.48 -39.70 -29.84
CA SER A 3 -32.21 -38.67 -29.09
C SER A 3 -31.88 -38.76 -27.60
N HIS A 4 -31.41 -37.66 -27.02
CA HIS A 4 -31.19 -37.54 -25.59
C HIS A 4 -32.39 -36.86 -24.93
N HIS A 5 -33.35 -37.66 -24.49
CA HIS A 5 -34.37 -37.23 -23.54
C HIS A 5 -33.76 -37.09 -22.15
N ARG A 6 -33.45 -35.85 -21.75
CA ARG A 6 -33.07 -35.54 -20.37
C ARG A 6 -34.33 -35.53 -19.51
N ARG A 7 -34.45 -36.54 -18.64
CA ARG A 7 -35.41 -36.61 -17.54
C ARG A 7 -35.23 -35.39 -16.63
N ARG A 8 -36.30 -34.62 -16.43
CA ARG A 8 -36.42 -33.65 -15.32
C ARG A 8 -36.44 -34.42 -13.99
N PRO A 9 -35.65 -34.06 -12.99
CA PRO A 9 -35.90 -34.51 -11.62
C PRO A 9 -37.16 -33.81 -11.08
N ALA A 10 -37.92 -34.58 -10.29
CA ALA A 10 -39.16 -34.17 -9.63
C ALA A 10 -38.89 -33.07 -8.59
N ALA A 11 -39.84 -32.15 -8.49
CA ALA A 11 -39.89 -31.13 -7.46
C ALA A 11 -40.35 -31.78 -6.15
N ASP A 12 -39.46 -31.84 -5.16
CA ASP A 12 -39.85 -32.05 -3.77
C ASP A 12 -40.43 -30.75 -3.23
N MET A 13 -41.66 -30.87 -2.75
CA MET A 13 -42.31 -29.97 -1.80
C MET A 13 -41.62 -30.06 -0.42
N GLU A 14 -41.99 -29.13 0.46
CA GLU A 14 -41.57 -28.94 1.87
C GLU A 14 -40.41 -27.93 2.02
N MET A 15 -40.46 -26.88 2.82
CA MET A 15 -41.31 -26.49 3.96
C MET A 15 -41.37 -24.95 3.97
N GLU A 16 -42.55 -24.37 4.23
CA GLU A 16 -42.69 -22.94 4.50
C GLU A 16 -42.17 -22.62 5.92
N ASP A 17 -40.91 -22.20 6.02
CA ASP A 17 -40.46 -21.44 7.19
C ASP A 17 -40.78 -19.95 6.96
N GLU A 18 -41.83 -19.47 7.65
CA GLU A 18 -42.09 -18.05 7.86
C GLU A 18 -40.91 -17.42 8.62
N ASP A 19 -39.89 -17.02 7.88
CA ASP A 19 -38.82 -16.17 8.39
C ASP A 19 -39.25 -14.71 8.22
N THR A 20 -40.12 -14.23 9.12
CA THR A 20 -40.47 -12.81 9.30
C THR A 20 -39.27 -12.04 9.85
N SER A 21 -38.18 -12.03 9.10
CA SER A 21 -37.05 -11.13 9.31
C SER A 21 -37.48 -9.73 8.85
N PRO A 22 -37.49 -8.70 9.70
CA PRO A 22 -37.81 -7.35 9.27
C PRO A 22 -36.80 -6.95 8.21
N ARG A 23 -37.27 -6.78 6.95
CA ARG A 23 -36.54 -6.17 5.85
C ARG A 23 -36.06 -4.80 6.31
N ARG A 24 -34.88 -4.76 6.94
CA ARG A 24 -34.17 -3.52 7.25
C ARG A 24 -33.98 -2.84 5.90
N SER A 25 -34.70 -1.75 5.70
CA SER A 25 -34.62 -0.96 4.48
C SER A 25 -33.14 -0.71 4.18
N SER A 26 -32.73 -0.95 2.94
CA SER A 26 -31.37 -0.65 2.45
C SER A 26 -30.94 0.79 2.76
N GLU A 27 -31.92 1.66 2.96
CA GLU A 27 -31.79 3.04 3.36
C GLU A 27 -31.31 3.24 4.81
N SER A 28 -31.74 2.38 5.75
CA SER A 28 -31.23 2.37 7.14
C SER A 28 -29.75 1.94 7.19
N GLN A 29 -29.35 0.95 6.38
CA GLN A 29 -27.95 0.55 6.26
C GLN A 29 -27.09 1.67 5.65
N ARG A 30 -27.59 2.38 4.63
CA ARG A 30 -26.88 3.55 4.05
C ARG A 30 -26.71 4.69 5.04
N ARG A 31 -27.72 4.97 5.88
CA ARG A 31 -27.61 6.00 6.94
C ARG A 31 -26.62 5.62 8.03
N SER A 32 -26.49 4.33 8.37
CA SER A 32 -25.46 3.86 9.32
C SER A 32 -24.02 3.88 8.77
N GLN A 33 -23.86 3.92 7.44
CA GLN A 33 -22.58 4.09 6.76
C GLN A 33 -22.21 5.54 6.47
N ALA A 34 -23.12 6.49 6.74
CA ALA A 34 -22.76 7.90 6.72
C ALA A 34 -21.67 8.12 7.78
N ILE A 35 -20.51 8.57 7.30
CA ILE A 35 -19.29 8.71 8.09
C ILE A 35 -19.55 9.80 9.13
N SER A 36 -19.99 9.41 10.33
CA SER A 36 -20.20 10.35 11.43
C SER A 36 -18.88 11.00 11.81
N LEU A 37 -18.91 12.26 12.25
CA LEU A 37 -17.75 12.99 12.76
C LEU A 37 -16.97 12.19 13.83
N ASN A 38 -17.69 11.37 14.61
CA ASN A 38 -17.10 10.49 15.62
C ASN A 38 -16.25 9.35 15.03
N SER A 39 -16.53 8.91 13.80
CA SER A 39 -15.73 7.89 13.14
C SER A 39 -14.35 8.43 12.72
N PHE A 40 -14.22 9.71 12.40
CA PHE A 40 -12.93 10.36 12.10
C PHE A 40 -12.07 10.62 13.34
N SER A 41 -12.67 10.72 14.53
CA SER A 41 -11.95 10.99 15.79
C SER A 41 -11.03 9.84 16.21
N THR A 42 -11.30 8.61 15.76
CA THR A 42 -10.45 7.46 16.10
C THR A 42 -9.31 7.29 15.10
N LYS A 43 -8.10 6.92 15.57
CA LYS A 43 -6.91 6.66 14.72
C LYS A 43 -7.20 5.69 13.56
N ARG A 44 -8.05 4.69 13.78
CA ARG A 44 -8.48 3.72 12.74
C ARG A 44 -9.38 4.35 11.67
N GLY A 45 -10.23 5.31 12.03
CA GLY A 45 -11.07 6.02 11.06
C GLY A 45 -10.29 6.99 10.19
N HIS A 46 -9.29 7.67 10.78
CA HIS A 46 -8.36 8.52 10.03
C HIS A 46 -7.55 7.71 9.00
N ASP A 47 -6.97 6.58 9.41
CA ASP A 47 -6.21 5.70 8.51
C ASP A 47 -7.10 5.16 7.37
N ARG A 48 -8.36 4.80 7.68
CA ARG A 48 -9.35 4.36 6.68
C ARG A 48 -9.72 5.47 5.71
N ALA A 49 -9.92 6.70 6.19
CA ALA A 49 -10.24 7.85 5.35
C ALA A 49 -9.10 8.20 4.40
N ILE A 50 -7.85 8.16 4.86
CA ILE A 50 -6.68 8.38 4.00
C ILE A 50 -6.57 7.30 2.92
N ALA A 51 -6.74 6.03 3.31
CA ALA A 51 -6.71 4.92 2.35
C ALA A 51 -7.81 5.07 1.29
N GLU A 52 -9.01 5.45 1.69
CA GLU A 52 -10.13 5.67 0.78
C GLU A 52 -9.90 6.87 -0.15
N PHE A 53 -9.35 7.98 0.37
CA PHE A 53 -8.98 9.13 -0.44
C PHE A 53 -7.94 8.77 -1.51
N LYS A 54 -6.89 8.02 -1.14
CA LYS A 54 -5.88 7.52 -2.08
C LYS A 54 -6.52 6.65 -3.17
N LYS A 55 -7.39 5.72 -2.79
CA LYS A 55 -8.14 4.86 -3.72
C LYS A 55 -9.04 5.67 -4.67
N ARG A 56 -9.74 6.68 -4.16
CA ARG A 56 -10.58 7.59 -4.98
C ARG A 56 -9.73 8.39 -5.97
N LYS A 57 -8.54 8.86 -5.56
CA LYS A 57 -7.62 9.58 -6.45
C LYS A 57 -7.07 8.67 -7.55
N GLU A 58 -6.65 7.46 -7.20
CA GLU A 58 -6.13 6.47 -8.15
C GLU A 58 -7.20 6.05 -9.16
N THR A 59 -8.42 5.75 -8.71
CA THR A 59 -9.53 5.40 -9.60
C THR A 59 -9.90 6.55 -10.55
N LYS A 60 -9.91 7.79 -10.09
CA LYS A 60 -10.10 8.97 -10.97
C LYS A 60 -8.99 9.08 -12.01
N PHE A 61 -7.74 8.86 -11.61
CA PHE A 61 -6.61 8.88 -12.53
C PHE A 61 -6.74 7.79 -13.62
N LEU A 62 -7.07 6.55 -13.24
CA LEU A 62 -7.28 5.45 -14.18
C LEU A 62 -8.45 5.71 -15.14
N LYS A 63 -9.56 6.25 -14.65
CA LYS A 63 -10.71 6.66 -15.48
C LYS A 63 -10.33 7.74 -16.49
N ASN A 64 -9.60 8.76 -16.06
CA ASN A 64 -9.14 9.80 -16.98
C ASN A 64 -8.15 9.24 -18.02
N ALA A 65 -7.21 8.40 -17.59
CA ALA A 65 -6.24 7.77 -18.48
C ALA A 65 -6.89 6.83 -19.52
N THR A 66 -7.94 6.10 -19.13
CA THR A 66 -8.72 5.26 -20.06
C THR A 66 -9.47 6.12 -21.06
N LEU A 67 -10.15 7.17 -20.61
CA LEU A 67 -10.86 8.12 -21.47
C LEU A 67 -9.91 8.80 -22.47
N LEU A 68 -8.72 9.25 -22.04
CA LEU A 68 -7.71 9.82 -22.94
C LEU A 68 -7.22 8.80 -23.98
N ARG A 69 -7.08 7.52 -23.60
CA ARG A 69 -6.70 6.46 -24.55
C ARG A 69 -7.80 6.21 -25.57
N GLU A 70 -9.05 6.11 -25.13
CA GLU A 70 -10.22 5.93 -25.99
C GLU A 70 -10.35 7.10 -26.96
N TYR A 71 -10.26 8.33 -26.47
CA TYR A 71 -10.25 9.53 -27.30
C TYR A 71 -9.12 9.50 -28.33
N SER A 72 -7.89 9.17 -27.92
CA SER A 72 -6.78 9.05 -28.85
C SER A 72 -6.94 7.94 -29.88
N ARG A 73 -7.68 6.86 -29.57
CA ARG A 73 -8.02 5.80 -30.53
C ARG A 73 -9.06 6.29 -31.53
N ALA A 74 -10.11 6.96 -31.05
CA ALA A 74 -11.17 7.52 -31.89
C ALA A 74 -10.62 8.56 -32.89
N MET A 75 -9.78 9.48 -32.41
CA MET A 75 -9.13 10.47 -33.26
C MET A 75 -8.26 9.83 -34.35
N LYS A 76 -7.53 8.75 -34.01
CA LYS A 76 -6.75 8.00 -35.01
C LYS A 76 -7.62 7.29 -36.02
N SER A 77 -8.75 6.71 -35.62
CA SER A 77 -9.66 6.05 -36.55
C SER A 77 -10.33 7.04 -37.51
N GLU A 78 -10.54 8.28 -37.08
CA GLU A 78 -11.07 9.36 -37.92
C GLU A 78 -10.01 10.02 -38.81
N GLY A 79 -8.74 9.59 -38.71
CA GLY A 79 -7.63 10.10 -39.52
C GLY A 79 -6.99 11.38 -38.99
N TYR A 80 -7.36 11.83 -37.79
CA TYR A 80 -6.73 12.98 -37.13
C TYR A 80 -5.42 12.57 -36.43
N ASP A 81 -4.35 13.33 -36.67
CA ASP A 81 -3.06 13.12 -35.99
C ASP A 81 -3.16 13.66 -34.55
N VAL A 82 -3.48 12.77 -33.61
CA VAL A 82 -3.36 13.04 -32.16
C VAL A 82 -1.88 13.19 -31.85
N GLY A 83 -1.40 14.43 -31.95
CA GLY A 83 -0.01 14.80 -31.73
C GLY A 83 0.58 14.08 -30.53
N ARG A 84 1.81 13.57 -30.69
CA ARG A 84 2.60 13.01 -29.59
C ARG A 84 2.69 14.09 -28.52
N GLY A 85 1.89 13.95 -27.46
CA GLY A 85 1.70 14.98 -26.43
C GLY A 85 3.02 15.57 -25.92
N ALA A 86 2.94 16.75 -25.31
CA ALA A 86 4.03 17.67 -24.92
C ALA A 86 5.21 17.11 -24.08
N SER A 87 5.36 15.80 -23.92
CA SER A 87 6.41 15.09 -23.17
C SER A 87 7.67 14.74 -23.99
N ARG A 88 7.89 15.35 -25.17
CA ARG A 88 9.16 15.22 -25.91
C ARG A 88 9.67 16.54 -26.47
N LYS A 89 9.71 17.56 -25.62
CA LYS A 89 10.74 18.61 -25.68
C LYS A 89 11.68 18.37 -24.50
N ARG A 90 12.40 17.25 -24.54
CA ARG A 90 13.69 17.19 -23.86
C ARG A 90 14.66 17.42 -25.00
N ASP A 91 15.11 18.66 -25.11
CA ASP A 91 16.08 19.06 -26.12
C ASP A 91 17.28 18.12 -25.99
N ARG A 92 17.31 17.14 -26.89
CA ARG A 92 18.53 16.43 -27.22
C ARG A 92 19.19 17.34 -28.23
N GLU A 93 19.82 18.40 -27.73
CA GLU A 93 20.81 19.16 -28.48
C GLU A 93 21.78 18.15 -29.08
N GLY A 94 21.72 17.97 -30.41
CA GLY A 94 22.49 16.92 -31.08
C GLY A 94 21.86 16.34 -32.34
N ALA A 95 20.87 16.99 -32.95
CA ALA A 95 20.45 16.60 -34.29
C ALA A 95 20.14 17.84 -35.15
N SER A 96 21.18 18.28 -35.88
CA SER A 96 21.08 18.81 -37.24
C SER A 96 20.27 20.09 -37.44
N SER A 97 20.93 21.23 -37.26
CA SER A 97 20.79 22.31 -38.24
C SER A 97 22.15 22.98 -38.41
N ASN A 98 22.78 22.70 -39.55
CA ASN A 98 23.81 23.55 -40.12
C ASN A 98 23.17 24.91 -40.38
N ASP A 99 23.57 25.95 -39.66
CA ASP A 99 23.86 27.23 -40.28
C ASP A 99 24.63 28.13 -39.32
N LYS A 100 25.87 28.40 -39.74
CA LYS A 100 26.55 29.70 -39.73
C LYS A 100 26.45 30.62 -38.49
N ASP A 101 27.66 30.87 -37.98
CA ASP A 101 28.24 32.20 -37.83
C ASP A 101 28.24 32.88 -36.44
N LEU A 102 29.50 33.03 -35.96
CA LEU A 102 30.10 34.22 -35.34
C LEU A 102 30.10 34.37 -33.80
N ASN A 103 31.31 34.11 -33.27
CA ASN A 103 32.17 35.11 -32.60
C ASN A 103 31.88 35.47 -31.12
N GLY A 104 32.86 35.19 -30.23
CA GLY A 104 32.75 35.58 -28.82
C GLY A 104 33.85 35.14 -27.85
N ASN A 105 35.12 35.35 -28.22
CA ASN A 105 36.26 35.75 -27.36
C ASN A 105 36.51 35.15 -25.94
N LYS A 106 37.62 34.36 -25.87
CA LYS A 106 38.71 34.27 -24.87
C LYS A 106 38.50 34.77 -23.42
N GLN A 107 38.86 33.92 -22.45
CA GLN A 107 40.02 34.15 -21.56
C GLN A 107 40.40 32.88 -20.77
N GLN A 108 41.71 32.60 -20.71
CA GLN A 108 42.38 31.54 -19.94
C GLN A 108 42.60 31.96 -18.47
N PRO A 109 42.97 31.00 -17.59
CA PRO A 109 44.33 31.13 -17.05
C PRO A 109 45.13 29.82 -17.10
N GLN A 110 46.43 30.00 -17.30
CA GLN A 110 47.48 28.99 -17.26
C GLN A 110 47.89 28.71 -15.81
N THR A 111 48.01 27.43 -15.44
CA THR A 111 48.85 26.97 -14.31
C THR A 111 49.51 25.64 -14.69
N ASP A 112 50.82 25.73 -14.84
CA ASP A 112 51.90 24.74 -14.68
C ASP A 112 51.57 23.24 -14.61
N THR A 113 51.76 22.61 -15.78
CA THR A 113 52.61 21.44 -16.09
C THR A 113 53.04 20.49 -14.96
N GLU A 114 52.16 19.57 -14.57
CA GLU A 114 52.51 18.22 -14.09
C GLU A 114 52.33 17.21 -15.26
N PRO A 115 53.18 16.16 -15.40
CA PRO A 115 53.05 15.18 -16.46
C PRO A 115 51.77 14.37 -16.27
N ASN A 116 50.74 14.84 -16.97
CA ASN A 116 49.42 14.26 -17.03
C ASN A 116 49.50 12.91 -17.76
N GLU A 117 49.86 11.85 -17.01
CA GLU A 117 49.64 10.47 -17.43
C GLU A 117 48.15 10.33 -17.73
N ARG A 118 47.81 10.38 -19.02
CA ARG A 118 46.45 10.22 -19.53
C ARG A 118 46.00 8.79 -19.19
N LYS A 119 45.49 8.60 -17.97
CA LYS A 119 44.86 7.36 -17.52
C LYS A 119 43.81 7.03 -18.56
N LYS A 120 44.07 5.99 -19.36
CA LYS A 120 43.16 5.51 -20.39
C LYS A 120 41.82 5.30 -19.70
N ARG A 121 40.79 6.06 -20.09
CA ARG A 121 39.45 5.92 -19.53
C ARG A 121 39.04 4.46 -19.68
N HIS A 122 38.94 3.73 -18.57
CA HIS A 122 38.41 2.37 -18.60
C HIS A 122 37.03 2.44 -19.23
N LYS A 123 36.78 1.59 -20.23
CA LYS A 123 35.44 1.45 -20.82
C LYS A 123 34.52 1.00 -19.69
N SER A 124 33.70 1.91 -19.18
CA SER A 124 32.70 1.56 -18.18
C SER A 124 31.73 0.57 -18.81
N ASP A 125 31.46 -0.54 -18.11
CA ASP A 125 30.41 -1.47 -18.52
C ASP A 125 29.07 -0.70 -18.54
N PRO A 126 28.43 -0.53 -19.71
CA PRO A 126 27.21 0.25 -19.84
C PRO A 126 26.05 -0.32 -19.02
N LEU A 127 26.13 -1.59 -18.60
CA LEU A 127 25.10 -2.27 -17.81
C LEU A 127 25.39 -2.27 -16.30
N LYS A 128 26.55 -1.78 -15.85
CA LYS A 128 26.93 -1.82 -14.42
C LYS A 128 25.90 -1.12 -13.53
N ALA A 129 25.52 0.11 -13.89
CA ALA A 129 24.52 0.88 -13.15
C ALA A 129 23.13 0.22 -13.17
N ALA A 130 22.78 -0.43 -14.27
CA ALA A 130 21.51 -1.16 -14.39
C ALA A 130 21.47 -2.40 -13.48
N ARG A 131 22.58 -3.15 -13.40
CA ARG A 131 22.72 -4.31 -12.50
C ARG A 131 22.66 -3.90 -11.03
N GLU A 132 23.40 -2.86 -10.66
CA GLU A 132 23.39 -2.33 -9.28
C GLU A 132 21.99 -1.87 -8.86
N LYS A 133 21.29 -1.12 -9.74
CA LYS A 133 19.91 -0.71 -9.49
C LYS A 133 18.96 -1.91 -9.34
N ALA A 134 19.09 -2.94 -10.18
CA ALA A 134 18.28 -4.14 -10.07
C ALA A 134 18.54 -4.89 -8.76
N GLN A 135 19.80 -4.95 -8.30
CA GLN A 135 20.17 -5.57 -7.04
C GLN A 135 19.60 -4.80 -5.84
N ASN A 136 19.69 -3.47 -5.85
CA ASN A 136 19.12 -2.61 -4.80
C ASN A 136 17.59 -2.77 -4.70
N LEU A 137 16.90 -2.89 -5.85
CA LEU A 137 15.46 -3.15 -5.85
C LEU A 137 15.10 -4.53 -5.27
N LYS A 138 15.89 -5.56 -5.54
CA LYS A 138 15.70 -6.89 -4.94
C LYS A 138 15.90 -6.85 -3.42
N ASN A 139 16.96 -6.18 -2.96
CA ASN A 139 17.27 -6.06 -1.54
C ASN A 139 16.17 -5.31 -0.78
N THR A 140 15.72 -4.15 -1.31
CA THR A 140 14.63 -3.38 -0.69
C THR A 140 13.31 -4.15 -0.65
N GLN A 141 12.97 -4.91 -1.68
CA GLN A 141 11.79 -5.78 -1.66
C GLN A 141 11.90 -6.87 -0.58
N LEU A 142 13.07 -7.49 -0.44
CA LEU A 142 13.33 -8.52 0.56
C LEU A 142 13.25 -7.94 1.97
N GLU A 143 13.82 -6.76 2.21
CA GLU A 143 13.71 -6.05 3.50
C GLU A 143 12.25 -5.74 3.86
N ILE A 144 11.45 -5.25 2.91
CA ILE A 144 10.03 -4.96 3.13
C ILE A 144 9.26 -6.24 3.48
N GLN A 145 9.56 -7.36 2.81
CA GLN A 145 8.94 -8.65 3.11
C GLN A 145 9.30 -9.14 4.51
N ASN A 146 10.58 -9.08 4.88
CA ASN A 146 11.06 -9.48 6.20
C ASN A 146 10.42 -8.64 7.31
N GLN A 147 10.37 -7.31 7.14
CA GLN A 147 9.71 -6.43 8.10
C GLN A 147 8.22 -6.76 8.26
N LYS A 148 7.54 -7.09 7.15
CA LYS A 148 6.12 -7.47 7.19
C LYS A 148 5.92 -8.80 7.94
N GLN A 149 6.77 -9.80 7.69
CA GLN A 149 6.72 -11.08 8.38
C GLN A 149 7.00 -10.93 9.89
N GLN A 150 8.00 -10.12 10.26
CA GLN A 150 8.30 -9.82 11.66
C GLN A 150 7.12 -9.18 12.38
N ARG A 151 6.50 -8.15 11.76
CA ARG A 151 5.30 -7.50 12.32
C ARG A 151 4.14 -8.47 12.53
N GLN A 152 3.88 -9.34 11.54
CA GLN A 152 2.82 -10.35 11.65
C GLN A 152 3.09 -11.32 12.82
N HIS A 153 4.32 -11.80 12.92
CA HIS A 153 4.73 -12.70 13.99
C HIS A 153 4.63 -12.04 15.39
N ASP A 154 5.01 -10.77 15.52
CA ASP A 154 4.88 -10.03 16.77
C ASP A 154 3.42 -9.77 17.15
N GLU A 155 2.56 -9.47 16.17
CA GLU A 155 1.11 -9.35 16.37
C GLU A 155 0.50 -10.67 16.83
N GLU A 156 0.87 -11.79 16.19
CA GLU A 156 0.42 -13.13 16.57
C GLU A 156 0.84 -13.47 18.01
N LYS A 157 2.10 -13.21 18.38
CA LYS A 157 2.59 -13.37 19.75
C LYS A 157 1.78 -12.54 20.75
N LYS A 158 1.51 -11.27 20.45
CA LYS A 158 0.70 -10.39 21.30
C LYS A 158 -0.72 -10.91 21.47
N VAL A 159 -1.34 -11.39 20.39
CA VAL A 159 -2.69 -11.97 20.42
C VAL A 159 -2.70 -13.26 21.24
N GLN A 160 -1.72 -14.16 21.05
CA GLN A 160 -1.60 -15.39 21.83
C GLN A 160 -1.41 -15.09 23.32
N ASN A 161 -0.55 -14.14 23.67
CA ASN A 161 -0.33 -13.73 25.05
C ASN A 161 -1.59 -13.14 25.68
N ARG A 162 -2.33 -12.29 24.94
CA ARG A 162 -3.62 -11.76 25.38
C ARG A 162 -4.64 -12.88 25.60
N LYS A 163 -4.72 -13.87 24.70
CA LYS A 163 -5.62 -15.03 24.85
C LYS A 163 -5.24 -15.87 26.09
N LYS A 164 -3.95 -16.17 26.28
CA LYS A 164 -3.44 -16.90 27.45
C LYS A 164 -3.75 -16.16 28.75
N ARG A 165 -3.49 -14.85 28.81
CA ARG A 165 -3.82 -13.99 29.95
C ARG A 165 -5.31 -13.96 30.24
N ALA A 166 -6.15 -13.76 29.22
CA ALA A 166 -7.60 -13.78 29.37
C ALA A 166 -8.11 -15.13 29.89
N ARG A 167 -7.55 -16.25 29.41
CA ARG A 167 -7.90 -17.58 29.89
C ARG A 167 -7.55 -17.74 31.37
N LYS A 168 -6.34 -17.36 31.79
CA LYS A 168 -5.91 -17.36 33.20
C LYS A 168 -6.82 -16.49 34.08
N MET A 169 -7.18 -15.30 33.62
CA MET A 169 -8.08 -14.39 34.37
C MET A 169 -9.51 -14.91 34.46
N LYS A 170 -9.95 -15.75 33.51
CA LYS A 170 -11.25 -16.40 33.53
C LYS A 170 -11.29 -17.65 34.44
N GLU A 171 -10.14 -18.18 34.85
CA GLU A 171 -10.08 -19.32 35.76
C GLU A 171 -10.78 -18.99 37.08
N ARG A 172 -11.63 -19.92 37.51
CA ARG A 172 -12.42 -19.82 38.74
C ARG A 172 -12.24 -21.09 39.56
N THR A 173 -12.41 -20.98 40.87
CA THR A 173 -12.41 -22.12 41.79
C THR A 173 -13.64 -22.99 41.57
N ARG A 174 -13.70 -24.18 42.19
CA ARG A 174 -14.88 -25.07 42.12
C ARG A 174 -16.17 -24.38 42.59
N LYS A 175 -16.07 -23.40 43.50
CA LYS A 175 -17.18 -22.59 44.00
C LYS A 175 -17.49 -21.36 43.11
N GLY A 176 -16.81 -21.22 41.96
CA GLY A 176 -17.04 -20.15 41.00
C GLY A 176 -16.35 -18.82 41.32
N GLN A 177 -15.57 -18.75 42.40
CA GLN A 177 -14.83 -17.53 42.77
C GLN A 177 -13.63 -17.32 41.85
N PRO A 178 -13.28 -16.07 41.49
CA PRO A 178 -12.09 -15.80 40.69
C PRO A 178 -10.83 -16.30 41.41
N LEU A 179 -9.91 -16.88 40.66
CA LEU A 179 -8.69 -17.43 41.21
C LEU A 179 -7.71 -16.29 41.51
N MET A 180 -7.73 -15.82 42.77
CA MET A 180 -7.08 -14.57 43.21
C MET A 180 -5.58 -14.49 42.91
N LYS A 181 -4.85 -15.62 42.84
CA LYS A 181 -3.43 -15.63 42.49
C LYS A 181 -3.15 -14.98 41.12
N ASN A 182 -4.06 -15.16 40.16
CA ASN A 182 -3.92 -14.62 38.80
C ASN A 182 -4.28 -13.12 38.79
N VAL A 183 -5.28 -12.72 39.58
CA VAL A 183 -5.76 -11.33 39.66
C VAL A 183 -4.77 -10.43 40.43
N ILE A 184 -4.26 -10.91 41.57
CA ILE A 184 -3.30 -10.17 42.40
C ILE A 184 -1.98 -9.98 41.64
N GLY A 185 -1.52 -10.98 40.89
CA GLY A 185 -0.31 -10.85 40.07
C GLY A 185 -0.40 -9.69 39.07
N ASP A 186 -1.51 -9.59 38.34
CA ASP A 186 -1.77 -8.51 37.39
C ASP A 186 -1.88 -7.13 38.07
N LEU A 187 -2.47 -7.04 39.27
CA LEU A 187 -2.56 -5.81 40.06
C LEU A 187 -1.18 -5.35 40.55
N LEU A 188 -0.37 -6.28 41.07
CA LEU A 188 0.98 -5.97 41.54
C LEU A 188 1.90 -5.55 40.38
N GLU A 189 1.78 -6.18 39.21
CA GLU A 189 2.53 -5.78 38.01
C GLU A 189 2.14 -4.35 37.58
N LYS A 190 0.84 -4.02 37.62
CA LYS A 190 0.36 -2.68 37.32
C LYS A 190 0.90 -1.63 38.30
N ILE A 191 0.83 -1.90 39.61
CA ILE A 191 1.38 -1.01 40.64
C ILE A 191 2.89 -0.82 40.44
N LYS A 192 3.64 -1.90 40.18
CA LYS A 192 5.08 -1.79 39.89
C LYS A 192 5.38 -0.96 38.65
N SER A 193 4.56 -1.06 37.60
CA SER A 193 4.74 -0.25 36.40
C SER A 193 4.40 1.23 36.61
N GLU A 194 3.44 1.55 37.49
CA GLU A 194 3.09 2.94 37.83
C GLU A 194 4.16 3.54 38.76
N VAL A 195 4.51 2.87 39.86
CA VAL A 195 5.52 3.34 40.81
C VAL A 195 6.92 3.40 40.20
N GLY A 196 7.28 2.47 39.30
CA GLY A 196 8.56 2.47 38.61
C GLY A 196 8.68 3.53 37.49
N ALA A 197 7.56 4.01 36.92
CA ALA A 197 7.57 5.07 35.93
C ALA A 197 7.78 6.46 36.55
N ASP A 198 7.37 6.63 37.81
CA ASP A 198 7.48 7.90 38.55
C ASP A 198 8.76 7.99 39.42
N GLY A 199 9.51 6.88 39.55
CA GLY A 199 10.66 6.76 40.47
C GLY A 199 12.05 7.06 39.88
N ASP A 200 12.22 7.07 38.56
CA ASP A 200 13.51 7.34 37.87
C ASP A 200 13.66 8.81 37.43
N GLY A 201 12.85 9.70 38.00
CA GLY A 201 12.80 11.13 37.68
C GLY A 201 13.43 12.07 38.71
N HIS A 202 14.26 11.56 39.63
CA HIS A 202 14.99 12.38 40.62
C HIS A 202 16.49 12.10 40.62
#